data_AF-A0A9X3EG24-F1
#
_entry.id   AF-A0A9X3EG24-F1
#
_cell.length_a   1.000
_cell.length_b   1.000
_cell.length_c   1.000
_cell.angle_alpha   90.00
_cell.angle_beta   90.00
_cell.angle_gamma   90.00
#
_symmetry.space_group_name_H-M   'P 1'
#
loop_
_entity.id
_entity.type
_entity.pdbx_description
1 polymer ?
#
loop_
_entity_poly.entity_id
_entity_poly.type
_entity_poly.pdbx_seq_one_letter_code
_entity_poly.pdbx_strand_id
1 'polypeptide(L)'
;MPTPIFVTAASIAAELHQAMLEAKGLALTAKNARALAVRAGSKTVGFKAITHFIDELASDIIRQSQYINGVSEGLSQQAVSLWRANTAADKFQWIERQQLAHGESLRNAMRTCYDEREHLSQMLTRGIRELEAQLEEGDKHIRTANLIATSSKVEASSAGDFRAQLEVIAANITATANQIRQHLSTARRLLNQKHT
;
A
#
# COMPACT_ATOMS: atom_id res chain seq x y z
N MET A 1 -5.60 24.50 8.59
CA MET A 1 -5.66 23.63 9.79
C MET A 1 -4.94 22.32 9.46
N PRO A 2 -4.14 21.75 10.36
CA PRO A 2 -3.49 20.46 10.10
C PRO A 2 -4.56 19.37 9.92
N THR A 3 -4.44 18.57 8.87
CA THR A 3 -5.38 17.50 8.57
C THR A 3 -5.33 16.45 9.70
N PRO A 4 -6.47 16.01 10.24
CA PRO A 4 -6.47 15.02 11.32
C PRO A 4 -5.79 13.72 10.87
N ILE A 5 -5.07 13.06 11.78
CA ILE A 5 -4.31 11.83 11.49
C ILE A 5 -5.15 10.73 10.85
N PHE A 6 -6.43 10.62 11.22
CA PHE A 6 -7.36 9.66 10.63
C PHE A 6 -7.73 9.99 9.18
N VAL A 7 -7.82 11.28 8.80
CA VAL A 7 -8.07 11.69 7.42
C VAL A 7 -6.86 11.35 6.54
N THR A 8 -5.66 11.59 7.05
CA THR A 8 -4.42 11.20 6.36
C THR A 8 -4.33 9.68 6.22
N ALA A 9 -4.60 8.92 7.28
CA ALA A 9 -4.59 7.45 7.25
C ALA A 9 -5.62 6.89 6.25
N ALA A 10 -6.84 7.44 6.23
CA ALA A 10 -7.87 7.07 5.26
C ALA A 10 -7.48 7.44 3.81
N SER A 11 -6.83 8.58 3.60
CA SER A 11 -6.35 8.99 2.28
C SER A 11 -5.24 8.08 1.76
N ILE A 12 -4.31 7.69 2.66
CA ILE A 12 -3.27 6.71 2.34
C ILE A 12 -3.90 5.36 1.99
N ALA A 13 -4.86 4.88 2.78
CA ALA A 13 -5.59 3.65 2.49
C ALA A 13 -6.26 3.67 1.11
N ALA A 14 -6.87 4.80 0.73
CA ALA A 14 -7.51 4.97 -0.56
C ALA A 14 -6.51 4.91 -1.73
N GLU A 15 -5.37 5.59 -1.63
CA GLU A 15 -4.31 5.54 -2.66
C GLU A 15 -3.77 4.12 -2.85
N LEU A 16 -3.59 3.39 -1.75
CA LEU A 16 -3.08 2.02 -1.76
C LEU A 16 -4.10 1.04 -2.33
N HIS A 17 -5.39 1.29 -2.07
CA HIS A 17 -6.45 0.55 -2.72
C HIS A 17 -6.44 0.73 -4.25
N GLN A 18 -6.18 1.95 -4.74
CA GLN A 18 -6.05 2.18 -6.19
C GLN A 18 -4.82 1.45 -6.77
N ALA A 19 -3.67 1.51 -6.10
CA ALA A 19 -2.48 0.74 -6.48
C ALA A 19 -2.77 -0.77 -6.60
N MET A 20 -3.59 -1.32 -5.68
CA MET A 20 -4.02 -2.72 -5.70
C MET A 20 -4.87 -3.06 -6.94
N LEU A 21 -5.77 -2.17 -7.35
CA LEU A 21 -6.61 -2.40 -8.53
C LEU A 21 -5.76 -2.45 -9.80
N GLU A 22 -4.77 -1.57 -9.91
CA GLU A 22 -3.80 -1.57 -11.01
C GLU A 22 -2.97 -2.87 -11.03
N ALA A 23 -2.50 -3.32 -9.86
CA ALA A 23 -1.77 -4.59 -9.73
C ALA A 23 -2.57 -5.81 -10.21
N LYS A 24 -3.89 -5.84 -9.96
CA LYS A 24 -4.77 -6.90 -10.49
C LYS A 24 -4.82 -6.89 -12.02
N GLY A 25 -4.83 -5.71 -12.63
CA GLY A 25 -4.74 -5.55 -14.09
C GLY A 25 -3.43 -6.09 -14.66
N LEU A 26 -2.31 -5.85 -13.97
CA LEU A 26 -1.01 -6.39 -14.32
C LEU A 26 -1.00 -7.93 -14.30
N ALA A 27 -1.59 -8.55 -13.27
CA ALA A 27 -1.70 -10.00 -13.17
C ALA A 27 -2.56 -10.65 -14.26
N LEU A 28 -3.64 -9.99 -14.67
CA LEU A 28 -4.45 -10.46 -15.78
C LEU A 28 -3.64 -10.42 -17.10
N THR A 29 -2.91 -9.34 -17.31
CA THR A 29 -2.01 -9.18 -18.47
C THR A 29 -0.93 -10.26 -18.49
N ALA A 30 -0.33 -10.56 -17.33
CA ALA A 30 0.66 -11.63 -17.15
C ALA A 30 0.09 -13.01 -17.54
N LYS A 31 -1.09 -13.35 -17.05
CA LYS A 31 -1.77 -14.63 -17.36
C LYS A 31 -2.09 -14.76 -18.84
N ASN A 32 -2.57 -13.68 -19.46
CA ASN A 32 -2.84 -13.66 -20.91
C ASN A 32 -1.55 -13.83 -21.73
N ALA A 33 -0.47 -13.16 -21.32
CA ALA A 33 0.85 -13.30 -21.93
C ALA A 33 1.39 -14.73 -21.81
N ARG A 34 1.20 -15.38 -20.65
CA ARG A 34 1.60 -16.77 -20.42
C ARG A 34 0.83 -17.76 -21.29
N ALA A 35 -0.49 -17.61 -21.40
CA ALA A 35 -1.31 -18.44 -22.27
C ALA A 35 -0.87 -18.34 -23.75
N LEU A 36 -0.48 -17.14 -24.18
CA LEU A 36 0.07 -16.91 -25.50
C LEU A 36 1.45 -17.58 -25.69
N ALA A 37 2.34 -17.50 -24.69
CA ALA A 37 3.65 -18.17 -24.73
C ALA A 37 3.53 -19.69 -24.85
N VAL A 38 2.59 -20.29 -24.10
CA VAL A 38 2.31 -21.73 -24.21
C VAL A 38 1.81 -22.10 -25.60
N ARG A 39 0.95 -21.27 -26.20
CA ARG A 39 0.46 -21.46 -27.58
C ARG A 39 1.54 -21.31 -28.64
N ALA A 40 2.56 -20.47 -28.41
CA ALA A 40 3.68 -20.26 -29.32
C ALA A 40 4.70 -21.41 -29.33
N GLY A 41 4.67 -22.30 -28.33
CA GLY A 41 5.47 -23.52 -28.28
C GLY A 41 6.98 -23.26 -28.10
N SER A 42 7.82 -24.07 -28.75
CA SER A 42 9.28 -24.06 -28.58
C SER A 42 10.00 -22.87 -29.22
N LYS A 43 9.33 -22.06 -30.04
CA LYS A 43 9.93 -20.87 -30.70
C LYS A 43 10.23 -19.72 -29.73
N THR A 44 9.81 -19.83 -28.46
CA THR A 44 9.81 -18.70 -27.53
C THR A 44 10.26 -19.13 -26.11
N VAL A 45 11.36 -19.88 -25.99
CA VAL A 45 11.89 -20.32 -24.68
C VAL A 45 12.16 -19.12 -23.73
N GLY A 46 12.74 -18.03 -24.25
CA GLY A 46 12.91 -16.78 -23.50
C GLY A 46 11.58 -16.16 -23.06
N PHE A 47 10.56 -16.22 -23.91
CA PHE A 47 9.21 -15.75 -23.58
C PHE A 47 8.54 -16.56 -22.46
N LYS A 48 8.79 -17.87 -22.39
CA LYS A 48 8.27 -18.72 -21.30
C LYS A 48 8.88 -18.33 -19.94
N ALA A 49 10.18 -18.04 -19.90
CA ALA A 49 10.86 -17.58 -18.70
C ALA A 49 10.35 -16.19 -18.27
N ILE A 50 10.22 -15.27 -19.22
CA ILE A 50 9.67 -13.92 -18.98
C ILE A 50 8.24 -13.99 -18.44
N THR A 51 7.35 -14.77 -19.08
CA THR A 51 5.95 -14.86 -18.66
C THR A 51 5.77 -15.54 -17.31
N HIS A 52 6.61 -16.51 -16.97
CA HIS A 52 6.62 -17.08 -15.63
C HIS A 52 7.02 -16.04 -14.58
N PHE A 53 8.06 -15.26 -14.85
CA PHE A 53 8.53 -14.21 -13.96
C PHE A 53 7.48 -13.11 -13.78
N ILE A 54 6.80 -12.70 -14.86
CA ILE A 54 5.72 -11.71 -14.77
C ILE A 54 4.57 -12.24 -13.90
N ASP A 55 4.23 -13.52 -13.99
CA ASP A 55 3.17 -14.15 -13.17
C ASP A 55 3.55 -14.19 -11.68
N GLU A 56 4.82 -14.49 -11.36
CA GLU A 56 5.35 -14.41 -9.99
C GLU A 56 5.31 -12.98 -9.46
N LEU A 57 5.86 -12.04 -10.22
CA LEU A 57 5.88 -10.62 -9.84
C LEU A 57 4.47 -10.06 -9.64
N ALA A 58 3.53 -10.42 -10.51
CA ALA A 58 2.16 -9.99 -10.37
C ALA A 58 1.49 -10.59 -9.13
N SER A 59 1.80 -11.84 -8.80
CA SER A 59 1.32 -12.50 -7.59
C SER A 59 1.87 -11.85 -6.33
N ASP A 60 3.15 -11.46 -6.34
CA ASP A 60 3.80 -10.77 -5.23
C ASP A 60 3.21 -9.38 -5.00
N ILE A 61 3.04 -8.59 -6.07
CA ILE A 61 2.42 -7.26 -5.98
C ILE A 61 0.97 -7.38 -5.48
N ILE A 62 0.19 -8.38 -5.92
CA ILE A 62 -1.18 -8.60 -5.41
C ILE A 62 -1.15 -8.90 -3.91
N ARG A 63 -0.31 -9.85 -3.48
CA ARG A 63 -0.22 -10.28 -2.08
C ARG A 63 0.18 -9.11 -1.19
N GLN A 64 1.17 -8.36 -1.62
CA GLN A 64 1.65 -7.19 -0.91
C GLN A 64 0.58 -6.08 -0.87
N SER A 65 -0.11 -5.83 -1.99
CA SER A 65 -1.20 -4.86 -2.03
C SER A 65 -2.35 -5.23 -1.08
N GLN A 66 -2.70 -6.52 -0.99
CA GLN A 66 -3.69 -7.01 -0.03
C GLN A 66 -3.24 -6.79 1.43
N TYR A 67 -1.97 -7.09 1.71
CA TYR A 67 -1.38 -6.88 3.03
C TYR A 67 -1.41 -5.40 3.43
N ILE A 68 -0.93 -4.54 2.55
CA ILE A 68 -0.91 -3.08 2.72
C ILE A 68 -2.33 -2.54 2.94
N ASN A 69 -3.32 -3.03 2.19
CA ASN A 69 -4.71 -2.61 2.35
C ASN A 69 -5.26 -2.99 3.74
N GLY A 70 -4.96 -4.20 4.23
CA GLY A 70 -5.34 -4.64 5.58
C GLY A 70 -4.69 -3.78 6.68
N VAL A 71 -3.39 -3.50 6.56
CA VAL A 71 -2.68 -2.61 7.49
C VAL A 71 -3.28 -1.20 7.48
N SER A 72 -3.60 -0.68 6.30
CA SER A 72 -4.16 0.67 6.13
C SER A 72 -5.58 0.80 6.69
N GLU A 73 -6.42 -0.22 6.50
CA GLU A 73 -7.75 -0.29 7.12
C GLU A 73 -7.65 -0.30 8.65
N GLY A 74 -6.78 -1.14 9.20
CA GLY A 74 -6.52 -1.20 10.64
C GLY A 74 -6.03 0.14 11.20
N LEU A 75 -5.11 0.79 10.49
CA LEU A 75 -4.61 2.13 10.84
C LEU A 75 -5.71 3.19 10.86
N SER A 76 -6.63 3.17 9.88
CA SER A 76 -7.77 4.10 9.84
C SER A 76 -8.67 3.94 11.07
N GLN A 77 -9.01 2.69 11.42
CA GLN A 77 -9.82 2.39 12.62
C GLN A 77 -9.09 2.81 13.90
N GLN A 78 -7.80 2.50 14.03
CA GLN A 78 -6.98 2.90 15.18
C GLN A 78 -6.87 4.42 15.31
N ALA A 79 -6.72 5.15 14.20
CA ALA A 79 -6.63 6.60 14.19
C ALA A 79 -7.94 7.26 14.66
N VAL A 80 -9.09 6.71 14.27
CA VAL A 80 -10.40 7.17 14.77
C VAL A 80 -10.54 6.90 16.26
N SER A 81 -10.18 5.70 16.73
CA SER A 81 -10.20 5.36 18.16
C SER A 81 -9.30 6.27 18.98
N LEU A 82 -8.08 6.55 18.51
CA LEU A 82 -7.15 7.47 19.16
C LEU A 82 -7.71 8.90 19.19
N TRP A 83 -8.34 9.36 18.11
CA TRP A 83 -8.96 10.69 18.08
C TRP A 83 -10.10 10.79 19.11
N ARG A 84 -10.93 9.75 19.24
CA ARG A 84 -11.99 9.69 20.27
C ARG A 84 -11.39 9.71 21.68
N ALA A 85 -10.33 8.93 21.92
CA ALA A 85 -9.64 8.87 23.20
C ALA A 85 -8.98 10.21 23.57
N ASN A 86 -8.35 10.90 22.61
CA ASN A 86 -7.82 12.26 22.80
C ASN A 86 -8.93 13.25 23.15
N THR A 87 -10.06 13.21 22.44
CA THR A 87 -11.20 14.09 22.71
C THR A 87 -11.74 13.86 24.12
N ALA A 88 -11.86 12.60 24.56
CA ALA A 88 -12.27 12.28 25.92
C ALA A 88 -11.25 12.76 26.96
N ALA A 89 -9.96 12.53 26.72
CA ALA A 89 -8.86 13.00 27.56
C ALA A 89 -8.87 14.53 27.73
N ASP A 90 -9.12 15.29 26.66
CA ASP A 90 -9.22 16.76 26.71
C ASP A 90 -10.40 17.21 27.59
N LYS A 91 -11.54 16.51 27.54
CA LYS A 91 -12.69 16.80 28.41
C LYS A 91 -12.38 16.46 29.87
N PHE A 92 -11.73 15.34 30.12
CA PHE A 92 -11.29 14.97 31.46
C PHE A 92 -10.32 16.01 32.04
N GLN A 93 -9.33 16.43 31.26
CA GLN A 93 -8.40 17.49 31.66
C GLN A 93 -9.12 18.81 31.95
N TRP A 94 -10.14 19.16 31.15
CA TRP A 94 -10.96 20.34 31.40
C TRP A 94 -11.72 20.26 32.73
N ILE A 95 -12.32 19.10 33.05
CA ILE A 95 -13.02 18.85 34.32
C ILE A 95 -12.05 18.94 35.51
N GLU A 96 -10.85 18.37 35.37
CA GLU A 96 -9.80 18.37 36.40
C GLU A 96 -9.43 19.79 36.82
N ARG A 97 -9.39 20.72 35.86
CA ARG A 97 -9.13 22.16 36.10
C ARG A 97 -10.26 22.87 36.85
N GLN A 98 -11.49 22.36 36.83
CA GLN A 98 -12.63 22.96 37.52
C GLN A 98 -12.67 22.65 39.03
N GLN A 99 -11.79 21.76 39.53
CA GLN A 99 -11.68 21.41 40.96
C GLN A 99 -13.03 21.08 41.62
N LEU A 100 -13.88 20.33 40.93
CA LEU A 100 -15.23 19.98 41.42
C LEU A 100 -15.16 19.12 42.70
N ALA A 101 -16.11 19.35 43.62
CA ALA A 101 -16.18 18.67 44.91
C ALA A 101 -16.21 17.12 44.84
N HIS A 102 -16.66 16.55 43.72
CA HIS A 102 -16.71 15.10 43.51
C HIS A 102 -15.80 14.61 42.37
N GLY A 103 -14.81 15.40 41.93
CA GLY A 103 -13.89 15.04 40.84
C GLY A 103 -13.09 13.76 41.11
N GLU A 104 -12.86 13.46 42.39
CA GLU A 104 -12.30 12.20 42.90
C GLU A 104 -12.95 10.93 42.33
N SER A 105 -14.29 10.94 42.18
CA SER A 105 -15.05 9.79 41.68
C SER A 105 -14.75 9.44 40.22
N LEU A 106 -14.18 10.38 39.45
CA LEU A 106 -13.85 10.22 38.04
C LEU A 106 -12.41 9.73 37.82
N ARG A 107 -11.54 9.75 38.86
CA ARG A 107 -10.10 9.44 38.70
C ARG A 107 -9.82 8.10 38.05
N ASN A 108 -10.59 7.06 38.39
CA ASN A 108 -10.42 5.74 37.78
C ASN A 108 -10.75 5.77 36.27
N ALA A 109 -11.87 6.39 35.88
CA ALA A 109 -12.25 6.53 34.48
C ALA A 109 -11.24 7.38 33.68
N MET A 110 -10.70 8.43 34.29
CA MET A 110 -9.66 9.29 33.70
C MET A 110 -8.38 8.49 33.45
N ARG A 111 -7.93 7.72 34.45
CA ARG A 111 -6.74 6.86 34.32
C ARG A 111 -6.90 5.85 33.19
N THR A 112 -8.02 5.12 33.14
CA THR A 112 -8.31 4.18 32.05
C THR A 112 -8.31 4.87 30.69
N CYS A 113 -8.88 6.07 30.59
CA CYS A 113 -8.89 6.84 29.34
C CYS A 113 -7.48 7.24 28.89
N TYR A 114 -6.61 7.66 29.82
CA TYR A 114 -5.24 8.05 29.51
C TYR A 114 -4.38 6.84 29.12
N ASP A 115 -4.54 5.71 29.81
CA ASP A 115 -3.84 4.46 29.51
C ASP A 115 -4.24 3.93 28.11
N GLU A 116 -5.54 3.95 27.79
CA GLU A 116 -6.04 3.53 26.46
C GLU A 116 -5.54 4.45 25.35
N ARG A 117 -5.53 5.77 25.58
CA ARG A 117 -4.98 6.75 24.64
C ARG A 117 -3.51 6.47 24.33
N GLU A 118 -2.71 6.18 25.34
CA GLU A 118 -1.29 5.86 25.19
C GLU A 118 -1.11 4.55 24.40
N HIS A 119 -1.88 3.51 24.74
CA HIS A 119 -1.87 2.24 24.02
C HIS A 119 -2.21 2.41 22.52
N LEU A 120 -3.28 3.14 22.21
CA LEU A 120 -3.71 3.43 20.84
C LEU A 120 -2.67 4.25 20.07
N SER A 121 -2.01 5.21 20.73
CA SER A 121 -0.93 6.02 20.15
C SER A 121 0.27 5.16 19.74
N GLN A 122 0.69 4.24 20.62
CA GLN A 122 1.79 3.31 20.35
C GLN A 122 1.44 2.34 19.22
N MET A 123 0.23 1.78 19.22
CA MET A 123 -0.26 0.91 18.15
C MET A 123 -0.25 1.61 16.80
N LEU A 124 -0.79 2.84 16.73
CA LEU A 124 -0.84 3.62 15.51
C LEU A 124 0.57 3.93 14.97
N THR A 125 1.50 4.29 15.86
CA THR A 125 2.90 4.56 15.49
C THR A 125 3.58 3.32 14.91
N ARG A 126 3.34 2.14 15.49
CA ARG A 126 3.88 0.87 14.97
C ARG A 126 3.30 0.54 13.60
N GLY A 127 1.98 0.67 13.42
CA GLY A 127 1.34 0.41 12.14
C GLY A 127 1.82 1.36 11.04
N ILE A 128 2.10 2.63 11.36
CA ILE A 128 2.66 3.59 10.40
C ILE A 128 4.03 3.12 9.91
N ARG A 129 4.92 2.69 10.82
CA ARG A 129 6.26 2.17 10.43
C ARG A 129 6.17 0.90 9.59
N GLU A 130 5.23 0.03 9.92
CA GLU A 130 4.97 -1.15 9.13
C GLU A 130 4.49 -0.81 7.73
N LEU A 131 3.59 0.19 7.60
CA LEU A 131 3.14 0.68 6.32
C LEU A 131 4.29 1.27 5.49
N GLU A 132 5.21 2.02 6.10
CA GLU A 132 6.42 2.54 5.45
C GLU A 132 7.29 1.42 4.90
N ALA A 133 7.53 0.38 5.70
CA ALA A 133 8.33 -0.77 5.28
C ALA A 133 7.68 -1.50 4.09
N GLN A 134 6.36 -1.65 4.10
CA GLN A 134 5.64 -2.29 3.00
C GLN A 134 5.61 -1.44 1.73
N LEU A 135 5.50 -0.11 1.86
CA LEU A 135 5.64 0.83 0.75
C LEU A 135 7.03 0.73 0.10
N GLU A 136 8.08 0.66 0.91
CA GLU A 136 9.45 0.52 0.43
C GLU A 136 9.67 -0.81 -0.28
N GLU A 137 9.11 -1.89 0.25
CA GLU A 137 9.16 -3.18 -0.42
C GLU A 137 8.40 -3.16 -1.75
N GLY A 138 7.26 -2.45 -1.82
CA GLY A 138 6.50 -2.27 -3.07
C GLY A 138 7.30 -1.55 -4.15
N ASP A 139 8.08 -0.54 -3.76
CA ASP A 139 9.01 0.15 -4.68
C ASP A 139 10.06 -0.82 -5.26
N LYS A 140 10.53 -1.82 -4.48
CA LYS A 140 11.48 -2.82 -4.97
C LYS A 140 10.82 -3.72 -6.04
N HIS A 141 9.63 -4.23 -5.79
CA HIS A 141 8.89 -5.04 -6.78
C HIS A 141 8.66 -4.26 -8.07
N ILE A 142 8.32 -2.98 -7.99
CA ILE A 142 8.10 -2.10 -9.14
C ILE A 142 9.40 -1.83 -9.93
N ARG A 143 10.56 -1.74 -9.27
CA ARG A 143 11.86 -1.66 -9.97
C ARG A 143 12.15 -2.95 -10.74
N THR A 144 11.91 -4.09 -10.11
CA THR A 144 12.04 -5.41 -10.75
C THR A 144 11.12 -5.53 -11.97
N ALA A 145 9.87 -5.06 -11.85
CA ALA A 145 8.89 -5.02 -12.95
C ALA A 145 9.42 -4.28 -14.18
N ASN A 146 10.01 -3.10 -13.98
CA ASN A 146 10.58 -2.29 -15.06
C ASN A 146 11.80 -2.93 -15.72
N LEU A 147 12.64 -3.62 -14.93
CA LEU A 147 13.80 -4.34 -15.47
C LEU A 147 13.34 -5.50 -16.37
N ILE A 148 12.29 -6.21 -15.99
CA ILE A 148 11.70 -7.27 -16.81
C ILE A 148 11.02 -6.71 -18.05
N ALA A 149 10.29 -5.60 -17.95
CA ALA A 149 9.70 -4.97 -19.12
C ALA A 149 10.76 -4.60 -20.16
N THR A 150 11.92 -4.10 -19.70
CA THR A 150 13.07 -3.80 -20.55
C THR A 150 13.64 -5.08 -21.19
N SER A 151 13.85 -6.13 -20.39
CA SER A 151 14.29 -7.45 -20.89
C SER A 151 13.31 -8.06 -21.90
N SER A 152 12.01 -7.91 -21.64
CA SER A 152 10.93 -8.36 -22.53
C SER A 152 10.97 -7.64 -23.88
N LYS A 153 11.32 -6.35 -23.88
CA LYS A 153 11.48 -5.56 -25.10
C LYS A 153 12.71 -6.00 -25.92
N VAL A 154 13.80 -6.39 -25.25
CA VAL A 154 14.99 -6.96 -25.91
C VAL A 154 14.63 -8.31 -26.54
N GLU A 155 13.96 -9.20 -25.79
CA GLU A 155 13.55 -10.52 -26.30
C GLU A 155 12.48 -10.42 -27.41
N ALA A 156 11.62 -9.40 -27.36
CA ALA A 156 10.66 -9.14 -28.42
C ALA A 156 11.34 -8.83 -29.76
N SER A 157 12.50 -8.15 -29.73
CA SER A 157 13.24 -7.81 -30.94
C SER A 157 13.76 -9.05 -31.69
N SER A 158 13.97 -10.16 -30.97
CA SER A 158 14.42 -11.46 -31.48
C SER A 158 13.28 -12.47 -31.72
N ALA A 159 12.03 -12.13 -31.40
CA ALA A 159 10.90 -13.08 -31.38
C ALA A 159 10.11 -13.23 -32.71
N GLY A 160 10.56 -12.60 -33.79
CA GLY A 160 9.93 -12.72 -35.12
C GLY A 160 8.42 -12.39 -35.10
N ASP A 161 7.59 -13.36 -35.45
CA ASP A 161 6.12 -13.22 -35.59
C ASP A 161 5.39 -12.80 -34.30
N PHE A 162 5.99 -13.04 -33.13
CA PHE A 162 5.39 -12.73 -31.82
C PHE A 162 5.82 -11.35 -31.28
N ARG A 163 6.72 -10.65 -31.98
CA ARG A 163 7.28 -9.36 -31.56
C ARG A 163 6.22 -8.34 -31.16
N ALA A 164 5.21 -8.12 -32.00
CA ALA A 164 4.19 -7.11 -31.76
C ALA A 164 3.40 -7.40 -30.47
N GLN A 165 3.11 -8.67 -30.18
CA GLN A 165 2.38 -9.07 -28.98
C GLN A 165 3.23 -8.88 -27.72
N LEU A 166 4.52 -9.18 -27.80
CA LEU A 166 5.48 -8.98 -26.70
C LEU A 166 5.72 -7.51 -26.39
N GLU A 167 5.82 -6.67 -27.42
CA GLU A 167 5.96 -5.22 -27.26
C GLU A 167 4.73 -4.62 -26.56
N VAL A 168 3.51 -5.07 -26.90
CA VAL A 168 2.27 -4.65 -26.22
C VAL A 168 2.27 -5.10 -24.76
N ILE A 169 2.68 -6.34 -24.46
CA ILE A 169 2.75 -6.85 -23.08
C ILE A 169 3.76 -6.03 -22.26
N ALA A 170 4.96 -5.79 -22.80
CA ALA A 170 6.00 -5.01 -22.13
C ALA A 170 5.55 -3.55 -21.89
N ALA A 171 4.85 -2.95 -22.85
CA ALA A 171 4.28 -1.61 -22.71
C ALA A 171 3.22 -1.56 -21.60
N ASN A 172 2.31 -2.53 -21.55
CA ASN A 172 1.29 -2.62 -20.50
C ASN A 172 1.90 -2.80 -19.10
N ILE A 173 2.91 -3.67 -18.96
CA ILE A 173 3.63 -3.85 -17.69
C ILE A 173 4.26 -2.54 -17.23
N THR A 174 4.92 -1.84 -18.14
CA THR A 174 5.57 -0.55 -17.82
C THR A 174 4.53 0.50 -17.42
N ALA A 175 3.42 0.60 -18.15
CA ALA A 175 2.36 1.56 -17.87
C ALA A 175 1.75 1.32 -16.47
N THR A 176 1.31 0.09 -16.19
CA THR A 176 0.70 -0.27 -14.92
C THR A 176 1.68 -0.15 -13.75
N ALA A 177 2.94 -0.57 -13.93
CA ALA A 177 3.97 -0.41 -12.90
C ALA A 177 4.23 1.08 -12.56
N ASN A 178 4.16 1.97 -13.56
CA ASN A 178 4.28 3.41 -13.33
C ASN A 178 3.07 3.99 -12.59
N GLN A 179 1.84 3.53 -12.89
CA GLN A 179 0.64 3.93 -12.16
C GLN A 179 0.70 3.51 -10.69
N ILE A 180 1.10 2.25 -10.43
CA ILE A 180 1.31 1.77 -9.06
C ILE A 180 2.35 2.64 -8.33
N ARG A 181 3.49 2.94 -8.97
CA ARG A 181 4.50 3.83 -8.39
C ARG A 181 3.95 5.19 -8.03
N GLN A 182 3.07 5.75 -8.87
CA GLN A 182 2.47 7.06 -8.63
C GLN A 182 1.58 7.06 -7.39
N HIS A 183 0.78 6.02 -7.20
CA HIS A 183 -0.02 5.83 -5.98
C HIS A 183 0.85 5.65 -4.73
N LEU A 184 1.88 4.79 -4.80
CA LEU A 184 2.83 4.58 -3.68
C LEU A 184 3.55 5.90 -3.31
N SER A 185 3.99 6.66 -4.30
CA SER A 185 4.63 7.97 -4.10
C SER A 185 3.68 8.98 -3.44
N THR A 186 2.41 8.98 -3.85
CA THR A 186 1.38 9.85 -3.26
C THR A 186 1.10 9.48 -1.81
N ALA A 187 0.93 8.18 -1.52
CA ALA A 187 0.77 7.66 -0.17
C ALA A 187 1.96 8.05 0.74
N ARG A 188 3.19 7.91 0.24
CA ARG A 188 4.40 8.30 0.97
C ARG A 188 4.49 9.81 1.23
N ARG A 189 4.09 10.62 0.26
CA ARG A 189 4.01 12.08 0.44
C ARG A 189 2.99 12.47 1.50
N LEU A 190 1.80 11.86 1.48
CA LEU A 190 0.76 12.08 2.50
C LEU A 190 1.26 11.70 3.90
N LEU A 191 2.07 10.66 4.00
CA LEU A 191 2.69 10.25 5.25
C LEU A 191 3.76 11.24 5.73
N ASN A 192 4.64 11.70 4.84
CA ASN A 192 5.72 12.63 5.17
C ASN A 192 5.24 14.04 5.52
N GLN A 193 4.08 14.48 5.03
CA GLN A 193 3.46 15.76 5.39
C GLN A 193 3.15 15.90 6.89
N LYS A 194 3.30 14.82 7.67
CA LYS A 194 3.12 14.80 9.12
C LYS A 194 4.39 15.01 9.94
N HIS A 195 5.56 15.06 9.31
CA HIS A 195 6.85 15.26 9.98
C HIS A 195 7.35 16.72 9.97
N THR A 196 6.58 17.65 9.41
CA THR A 196 6.82 19.12 9.43
C THR A 196 5.62 19.83 10.02
#